data_AF-A0A9W8JWN8-F1
#
_entry.id   AF-A0A9W8JWN8-F1
#
_cell.length_a   1.000
_cell.length_b   1.000
_cell.length_c   1.000
_cell.angle_alpha   90.00
_cell.angle_beta   90.00
_cell.angle_gamma   90.00
#
_symmetry.space_group_name_H-M   'P 1'
#
loop_
_entity.id
_entity.type
_entity.pdbx_description
1 polymer ?
#
loop_
_entity_poly.entity_id
_entity_poly.type
_entity_poly.pdbx_seq_one_letter_code
_entity_poly.pdbx_strand_id
1 'polypeptide(L)'
;MLRPIPARHLVRTNSPFRQTIRSLSTPPPPPQSRPLDGITVVSLEQAIAAPFCTRQLADLGARVIKVERPPTGDFARAYDARVKGLSSHFVWTNRGKESLALDLKNTRDLTVLKKLVGKADVLVQNLAPGGGGASGAGVWSR
;
A
#
# COMPACT_ATOMS: atom_id res chain seq x y z
N MET A 1 -12.97 -6.78 41.44
CA MET A 1 -12.49 -5.74 42.37
C MET A 1 -11.00 -5.53 42.08
N LEU A 2 -10.64 -4.52 41.29
CA LEU A 2 -9.26 -4.27 40.85
C LEU A 2 -8.56 -3.34 41.85
N ARG A 3 -7.41 -3.77 42.38
CA ARG A 3 -6.57 -2.94 43.28
C ARG A 3 -5.78 -1.90 42.46
N PRO A 4 -5.56 -0.68 42.99
CA PRO A 4 -4.80 0.36 42.28
C PRO A 4 -3.30 0.04 42.21
N ILE A 5 -2.70 0.31 41.04
CA ILE A 5 -1.27 0.19 40.76
C ILE A 5 -0.55 1.43 41.34
N PRO A 6 0.50 1.30 42.17
CA PRO A 6 1.21 2.45 42.70
C PRO A 6 2.11 3.11 41.63
N ALA A 7 2.17 4.44 41.70
CA ALA A 7 2.94 5.28 40.81
C ALA A 7 4.47 5.12 41.04
N ARG A 8 5.19 4.92 39.92
CA ARG A 8 6.51 5.54 39.62
C ARG A 8 7.67 5.20 40.58
N HIS A 9 8.42 4.14 40.26
CA HIS A 9 9.83 4.10 40.64
C HIS A 9 10.64 4.98 39.69
N LEU A 10 11.04 6.15 40.16
CA LEU A 10 12.00 7.00 39.47
C LEU A 10 13.40 6.38 39.66
N VAL A 11 13.89 5.65 38.67
CA VAL A 11 15.28 5.17 38.67
C VAL A 11 16.18 6.39 38.45
N ARG A 12 16.82 6.87 39.52
CA ARG A 12 17.94 7.82 39.42
C ARG A 12 19.15 7.06 38.87
N THR A 13 19.51 7.29 37.61
CA THR A 13 20.80 6.86 37.09
C THR A 13 21.82 7.99 37.30
N ASN A 14 22.98 7.66 37.90
CA ASN A 14 24.10 8.58 38.12
C ASN A 14 24.95 8.73 36.84
N SER A 15 24.32 9.02 35.71
CA SER A 15 25.04 9.26 34.45
C SER A 15 25.59 10.69 34.39
N PRO A 16 26.89 10.90 34.15
CA PRO A 16 27.46 12.23 33.94
C PRO A 16 27.00 12.87 32.60
N PHE A 17 26.35 12.09 31.73
CA PHE A 17 25.75 12.57 30.47
C PHE A 17 24.32 13.05 30.68
N ARG A 18 24.15 14.14 31.45
CA ARG A 18 22.88 14.89 31.44
C ARG A 18 22.90 15.87 30.27
N GLN A 19 22.82 15.35 29.04
CA GLN A 19 22.43 16.20 27.91
C GLN A 19 21.00 16.65 28.18
N THR A 20 20.88 17.94 28.51
CA THR A 20 19.58 18.61 28.54
C THR A 20 19.06 18.54 27.11
N ILE A 21 18.14 17.61 26.82
CA ILE A 21 17.38 17.64 25.58
C ILE A 21 16.57 18.94 25.67
N ARG A 22 17.14 20.04 25.17
CA ARG A 22 16.37 21.23 24.83
C ARG A 22 15.41 20.73 23.77
N SER A 23 14.13 20.67 24.11
CA SER A 23 13.06 20.57 23.13
C SER A 23 13.20 21.78 22.21
N LEU A 24 13.93 21.60 21.11
CA LEU A 24 13.84 22.48 19.97
C LEU A 24 12.48 22.16 19.37
N SER A 25 11.47 22.95 19.70
CA SER A 25 10.21 22.96 18.98
C SER A 25 10.50 23.52 17.59
N THR A 26 11.06 22.70 16.71
CA THR A 26 11.10 23.02 15.29
C THR A 26 9.66 23.06 14.81
N PRO A 27 9.25 24.13 14.10
CA PRO A 27 7.94 24.14 13.46
C PRO A 27 7.86 22.92 12.53
N PRO A 28 6.68 22.29 12.39
CA PRO A 28 6.51 21.20 11.45
C PRO A 28 6.96 21.69 10.07
N PRO A 29 7.71 20.88 9.30
CA PRO A 29 8.10 21.27 7.97
C PRO A 29 6.84 21.67 7.17
N PRO A 30 6.96 22.63 6.24
CA PRO A 30 5.85 22.94 5.35
C PRO A 30 5.36 21.65 4.69
N PRO A 31 4.07 21.52 4.32
CA PRO A 31 3.56 20.33 3.66
C PRO A 31 4.41 20.05 2.43
N GLN A 32 5.33 19.10 2.57
CA GLN A 32 6.23 18.69 1.51
C GLN A 32 5.41 17.81 0.59
N SER A 33 5.33 18.19 -0.68
CA SER A 33 4.89 17.29 -1.74
C SER A 33 5.65 15.98 -1.58
N ARG A 34 4.91 14.87 -1.45
CA ARG A 34 5.53 13.56 -1.33
C ARG A 34 6.22 13.23 -2.65
N PRO A 35 7.28 12.40 -2.66
CA PRO A 35 8.12 12.20 -3.84
C PRO A 35 7.40 11.70 -5.10
N LEU A 36 6.24 11.06 -4.95
CA LEU A 36 5.44 10.53 -6.07
C LEU A 36 4.06 11.22 -6.18
N ASP A 37 3.88 12.39 -5.58
CA ASP A 37 2.66 13.18 -5.82
C ASP A 37 2.51 13.46 -7.33
N GLY A 38 1.30 13.26 -7.84
CA GLY A 38 0.98 13.39 -9.27
C GLY A 38 1.21 12.13 -10.11
N ILE A 39 1.92 11.12 -9.60
CA ILE A 39 2.14 9.86 -10.31
C ILE A 39 0.92 8.95 -10.18
N THR A 40 0.45 8.40 -11.32
CA THR A 40 -0.62 7.40 -11.37
C THR A 40 -0.05 6.02 -11.69
N VAL A 41 -0.33 5.06 -10.81
CA VAL A 41 0.07 3.65 -10.95
C VAL A 41 -1.18 2.80 -11.14
N VAL A 42 -1.17 1.96 -12.18
CA VAL A 42 -2.15 0.88 -12.33
C VAL A 42 -1.47 -0.43 -11.95
N SER A 43 -2.12 -1.25 -11.12
CA SER A 43 -1.51 -2.51 -10.66
C SER A 43 -2.42 -3.71 -10.88
N LEU A 44 -1.92 -4.68 -11.66
CA LEU A 44 -2.48 -6.02 -11.86
C LEU A 44 -1.71 -6.98 -10.96
N GLU A 45 -2.11 -7.04 -9.69
CA GLU A 45 -1.28 -7.63 -8.65
C GLU A 45 -2.06 -8.56 -7.72
N GLN A 46 -1.38 -9.60 -7.25
CA GLN A 46 -1.91 -10.59 -6.32
C GLN A 46 -0.89 -10.99 -5.25
N ALA A 47 -1.40 -11.59 -4.17
CA ALA A 47 -0.62 -12.03 -3.00
C ALA A 47 0.07 -10.88 -2.26
N ILE A 48 1.40 -10.88 -2.23
CA ILE A 48 2.21 -10.08 -1.30
C ILE A 48 3.24 -9.21 -2.01
N ALA A 49 4.05 -9.76 -2.91
CA ALA A 49 5.22 -9.05 -3.45
C ALA A 49 4.88 -7.75 -4.20
N ALA A 50 4.04 -7.83 -5.24
CA ALA A 50 3.59 -6.63 -5.96
C ALA A 50 2.71 -5.72 -5.09
N PRO A 51 1.74 -6.25 -4.29
CA PRO A 51 0.98 -5.40 -3.38
C PRO A 51 1.83 -4.64 -2.36
N PHE A 52 2.87 -5.25 -1.82
CA PHE A 52 3.82 -4.58 -0.93
C PHE A 52 4.58 -3.48 -1.66
N CYS A 53 5.09 -3.76 -2.87
CA CYS A 53 5.77 -2.76 -3.71
C CYS A 53 4.87 -1.54 -3.97
N THR A 54 3.66 -1.75 -4.48
CA THR A 54 2.77 -0.65 -4.84
C THR A 54 2.20 0.07 -3.62
N ARG A 55 2.15 -0.57 -2.44
CA ARG A 55 1.87 0.12 -1.18
C ARG A 55 2.95 1.15 -0.85
N GLN A 56 4.22 0.85 -1.09
CA GLN A 56 5.28 1.85 -0.90
C GLN A 56 5.11 3.04 -1.85
N LEU A 57 4.70 2.80 -3.10
CA LEU A 57 4.39 3.87 -4.04
C LEU A 57 3.25 4.76 -3.56
N ALA A 58 2.18 4.16 -3.02
CA ALA A 58 1.07 4.90 -2.43
C ALA A 58 1.51 5.73 -1.21
N ASP A 59 2.39 5.19 -0.37
CA ASP A 59 2.93 5.88 0.81
C ASP A 59 3.82 7.07 0.43
N LEU A 60 4.54 6.96 -0.68
CA LEU A 60 5.31 8.04 -1.28
C LEU A 60 4.46 9.01 -2.12
N GLY A 61 3.16 8.77 -2.23
CA GLY A 61 2.18 9.72 -2.75
C GLY A 61 1.57 9.45 -4.10
N ALA A 62 1.94 8.34 -4.74
CA ALA A 62 1.31 7.94 -5.99
C ALA A 62 -0.17 7.60 -5.78
N ARG A 63 -0.99 7.91 -6.78
CA ARG A 63 -2.35 7.36 -6.89
C ARG A 63 -2.25 5.94 -7.44
N VAL A 64 -2.48 4.94 -6.59
CA VAL A 64 -2.40 3.53 -6.98
C VAL A 64 -3.80 2.95 -7.16
N ILE A 65 -4.07 2.45 -8.37
CA ILE A 65 -5.34 1.81 -8.73
C ILE A 65 -5.09 0.31 -8.93
N LYS A 66 -5.51 -0.48 -7.95
CA LYS A 66 -5.44 -1.94 -8.00
C LYS A 66 -6.62 -2.48 -8.80
N VAL A 67 -6.33 -3.20 -9.87
CA VAL A 67 -7.34 -3.89 -10.68
C VAL A 67 -7.47 -5.32 -10.19
N GLU A 68 -8.69 -5.72 -9.85
CA GLU A 68 -8.98 -7.02 -9.26
C GLU A 68 -10.05 -7.77 -10.03
N ARG A 69 -10.00 -9.10 -10.01
CA ARG A 69 -11.01 -9.93 -10.69
C ARG A 69 -12.33 -9.96 -9.90
N PRO A 70 -13.50 -9.77 -10.52
CA PRO A 70 -14.76 -10.07 -9.87
C PRO A 70 -15.00 -11.60 -9.78
N PRO A 71 -15.84 -12.07 -8.84
CA PRO A 71 -16.38 -11.36 -7.68
C PRO A 71 -15.44 -11.39 -6.46
N THR A 72 -14.40 -12.21 -6.49
CA THR A 72 -13.59 -12.55 -5.30
C THR A 72 -12.44 -11.59 -5.02
N GLY A 73 -11.96 -10.89 -6.03
CA GLY A 73 -10.79 -10.02 -5.96
C GLY A 73 -9.46 -10.78 -5.89
N ASP A 74 -8.46 -10.13 -5.31
CA ASP A 74 -7.20 -10.74 -4.91
C ASP A 74 -7.46 -11.87 -3.89
N PHE A 75 -6.87 -13.06 -4.09
CA PHE A 75 -7.03 -14.17 -3.16
C PHE A 75 -6.47 -13.88 -1.76
N ALA A 76 -5.57 -12.91 -1.63
CA ALA A 76 -5.08 -12.44 -0.34
C ALA A 76 -6.21 -11.90 0.56
N ARG A 77 -7.36 -11.49 -0.01
CA ARG A 77 -8.56 -11.08 0.73
C ARG A 77 -9.13 -12.19 1.63
N ALA A 78 -8.85 -13.46 1.31
CA ALA A 78 -9.38 -14.64 1.99
C ALA A 78 -8.34 -15.38 2.85
N TYR A 79 -7.11 -14.87 3.01
CA TYR A 79 -6.07 -15.54 3.79
C TYR A 79 -6.42 -15.70 5.28
N ASP A 80 -7.08 -14.71 5.85
CA ASP A 80 -7.56 -14.70 7.22
C ASP A 80 -8.70 -13.68 7.38
N ALA A 81 -9.19 -13.48 8.61
CA ALA A 81 -10.20 -12.49 8.95
C ALA A 81 -9.84 -11.67 10.20
N ARG A 82 -8.54 -11.49 10.48
CA ARG A 82 -8.03 -10.98 11.77
C ARG A 82 -8.25 -9.48 11.98
N VAL A 83 -8.51 -8.71 10.92
CA VAL A 83 -8.68 -7.25 10.99
C VAL A 83 -10.13 -6.89 10.74
N LYS A 84 -10.96 -6.96 11.79
CA LYS A 84 -12.40 -6.63 11.72
C LYS A 84 -13.13 -7.38 10.59
N GLY A 85 -12.84 -8.67 10.42
CA GLY A 85 -13.40 -9.49 9.35
C GLY A 85 -12.68 -9.38 7.99
N LEU A 86 -11.64 -8.56 7.89
CA LEU A 86 -10.76 -8.47 6.72
C LEU A 86 -9.45 -9.23 6.96
N SER A 87 -8.85 -9.69 5.86
CA SER A 87 -7.52 -10.30 5.86
C SER A 87 -6.44 -9.31 6.32
N SER A 88 -5.64 -9.71 7.30
CA SER A 88 -4.52 -8.92 7.82
C SER A 88 -3.48 -8.62 6.75
N HIS A 89 -3.17 -9.59 5.91
CA HIS A 89 -2.26 -9.45 4.78
C HIS A 89 -2.79 -8.44 3.77
N PHE A 90 -4.07 -8.55 3.40
CA PHE A 90 -4.67 -7.65 2.43
C PHE A 90 -4.69 -6.21 2.94
N VAL A 91 -5.12 -6.00 4.19
CA VAL A 91 -5.13 -4.67 4.81
C VAL A 91 -3.72 -4.11 4.89
N TRP A 92 -2.73 -4.89 5.29
CA TRP A 92 -1.34 -4.47 5.39
C TRP A 92 -0.79 -4.00 4.03
N THR A 93 -0.96 -4.78 2.96
CA THR A 93 -0.34 -4.50 1.66
C THR A 93 -1.19 -3.66 0.72
N ASN A 94 -2.45 -3.35 1.04
CA ASN A 94 -3.34 -2.61 0.12
C ASN A 94 -3.96 -1.34 0.70
N ARG A 95 -3.63 -0.96 1.94
CA ARG A 95 -4.00 0.35 2.47
C ARG A 95 -3.56 1.46 1.50
N GLY A 96 -4.33 2.55 1.41
CA GLY A 96 -3.99 3.73 0.59
C GLY A 96 -4.13 3.55 -0.93
N LYS A 97 -4.62 2.39 -1.40
CA LYS A 97 -4.90 2.15 -2.82
C LYS A 97 -6.40 2.27 -3.12
N GLU A 98 -6.73 2.66 -4.34
CA GLU A 98 -8.05 2.46 -4.93
C GLU A 98 -8.18 1.02 -5.44
N SER A 99 -9.41 0.49 -5.50
CA SER A 99 -9.71 -0.84 -6.02
C SER A 99 -10.75 -0.74 -7.12
N LEU A 100 -10.47 -1.37 -8.27
CA LEU A 100 -11.36 -1.43 -9.43
C LEU A 100 -11.56 -2.89 -9.86
N ALA A 101 -12.79 -3.36 -9.84
CA ALA A 101 -13.11 -4.71 -10.30
C ALA A 101 -13.27 -4.74 -11.83
N LEU A 102 -12.46 -5.55 -12.53
CA LEU A 102 -12.55 -5.77 -13.98
C LEU A 102 -12.35 -7.26 -14.29
N ASP A 103 -13.20 -7.80 -15.17
CA ASP A 103 -13.00 -9.12 -15.74
C ASP A 103 -12.11 -9.02 -17.00
N LEU A 104 -10.86 -9.46 -16.88
CA LEU A 104 -9.90 -9.42 -17.99
C LEU A 104 -10.25 -10.36 -19.17
N LYS A 105 -11.26 -11.22 -19.02
CA LYS A 105 -11.82 -12.02 -20.11
C LYS A 105 -12.92 -11.29 -20.88
N ASN A 106 -13.48 -10.23 -20.30
CA ASN A 106 -14.50 -9.41 -20.92
C ASN A 106 -13.85 -8.32 -21.78
N THR A 107 -14.20 -8.27 -23.06
CA THR A 107 -13.65 -7.31 -24.02
C THR A 107 -13.95 -5.85 -23.64
N ARG A 108 -15.10 -5.58 -23.01
CA ARG A 108 -15.47 -4.23 -22.55
C ARG A 108 -14.58 -3.78 -21.39
N ASP A 109 -14.34 -4.66 -20.43
CA ASP A 109 -13.48 -4.39 -19.28
C ASP A 109 -12.02 -4.25 -19.70
N LEU A 110 -11.57 -5.04 -20.69
CA LEU A 110 -10.26 -4.85 -21.32
C LEU A 110 -10.14 -3.47 -21.99
N THR A 111 -11.20 -2.95 -22.62
CA THR A 111 -11.19 -1.58 -23.16
C THR A 111 -11.04 -0.54 -22.05
N VAL A 112 -11.71 -0.73 -20.90
CA VAL A 112 -11.57 0.15 -19.73
C VAL A 112 -10.13 0.09 -19.19
N LEU A 113 -9.58 -1.11 -18.99
CA LEU A 113 -8.20 -1.30 -18.53
C LEU A 113 -7.20 -0.62 -19.46
N LYS A 114 -7.33 -0.81 -20.78
CA LYS A 114 -6.44 -0.17 -21.77
C LYS A 114 -6.49 1.36 -21.70
N LYS A 115 -7.67 1.94 -21.53
CA LYS A 115 -7.82 3.40 -21.33
C LYS A 115 -7.18 3.87 -20.03
N LEU A 116 -7.30 3.08 -18.97
CA LEU A 116 -6.71 3.40 -17.67
C LEU A 116 -5.16 3.34 -17.75
N VAL A 117 -4.62 2.26 -18.29
CA VAL A 117 -3.17 2.07 -18.48
C VAL A 117 -2.59 3.13 -19.43
N GLY A 118 -3.30 3.52 -20.50
CA GLY A 118 -2.82 4.58 -21.40
C GLY A 118 -2.66 5.96 -20.75
N LYS A 119 -3.29 6.17 -19.59
CA LYS A 119 -3.17 7.40 -18.78
C LYS A 119 -2.26 7.24 -17.56
N ALA A 120 -1.84 6.02 -17.24
CA ALA A 120 -0.95 5.76 -16.13
C ALA A 120 0.49 6.14 -16.50
N ASP A 121 1.29 6.39 -15.47
CA ASP A 121 2.73 6.58 -15.58
C ASP A 121 3.47 5.25 -15.39
N VAL A 122 2.90 4.36 -14.57
CA VAL A 122 3.48 3.06 -14.22
C VAL A 122 2.41 1.97 -14.27
N LEU A 123 2.75 0.84 -14.88
CA LEU A 123 2.03 -0.43 -14.74
C LEU A 123 2.86 -1.41 -13.91
N VAL A 124 2.27 -1.97 -12.85
CA VAL A 124 2.86 -3.06 -12.06
C VAL A 124 2.05 -4.33 -12.25
N GLN A 125 2.72 -5.45 -12.54
CA GLN A 125 2.08 -6.72 -12.88
C GLN A 125 2.89 -7.90 -12.32
N ASN A 126 2.23 -8.81 -11.61
CA ASN A 126 2.82 -10.09 -11.16
C ASN A 126 1.94 -11.32 -11.40
N LEU A 127 0.92 -11.21 -12.27
CA LEU A 127 0.12 -12.36 -12.67
C LEU A 127 0.96 -13.33 -13.53
N ALA A 128 0.69 -14.62 -13.40
CA ALA A 128 1.39 -15.67 -14.16
C ALA A 128 1.31 -15.43 -15.68
N PRO A 129 2.36 -15.78 -16.46
CA PRO A 129 2.30 -15.76 -17.91
C PRO A 129 1.09 -16.59 -18.39
N GLY A 130 0.18 -15.95 -19.14
CA GLY A 130 -1.08 -16.56 -19.60
C GLY A 130 -2.34 -16.16 -18.82
N GLY A 131 -2.22 -15.45 -17.69
CA GLY A 131 -3.37 -14.87 -16.96
C GLY A 131 -3.99 -13.63 -17.65
N GLY A 132 -3.25 -13.04 -18.58
CA GLY A 132 -3.68 -12.03 -19.53
C GLY A 132 -2.70 -12.12 -20.70
N GLY A 133 -3.19 -12.17 -21.94
CA GLY A 133 -2.34 -12.35 -23.11
C GLY A 133 -1.22 -11.30 -23.17
N ALA A 134 -0.01 -11.78 -23.47
CA ALA A 134 1.27 -11.09 -23.65
C ALA A 134 2.05 -10.65 -22.37
N SER A 135 2.96 -11.55 -22.00
CA SER A 135 4.37 -11.34 -21.59
C SER A 135 4.72 -10.46 -20.39
N GLY A 136 5.27 -11.15 -19.37
CA GLY A 136 6.52 -10.75 -18.70
C GLY A 136 6.43 -9.63 -17.68
N ALA A 137 6.90 -9.90 -16.46
CA ALA A 137 7.14 -8.89 -15.45
C ALA A 137 8.06 -7.79 -16.02
N GLY A 138 7.51 -6.60 -16.20
CA GLY A 138 8.23 -5.42 -16.68
C GLY A 138 7.55 -4.19 -16.15
N VAL A 139 8.33 -3.28 -15.56
CA VAL A 139 7.91 -1.92 -15.29
C VAL A 139 7.82 -1.24 -16.65
N TRP A 140 6.59 -0.96 -17.12
CA TRP A 140 6.38 -0.11 -18.27
C TRP A 140 6.55 1.34 -17.81
N SER A 141 7.69 1.94 -18.13
CA SER A 141 7.86 3.39 -18.17
C SER A 141 7.63 3.85 -19.60
N ARG A 142 7.06 5.05 -19.78
CA ARG A 142 7.16 5.77 -21.07
C ARG A 142 8.62 6.02 -21.41
#